data_AF-M1R6G0-F1
#
_entry.id   AF-M1R6G0-F1
#
_cell.length_a   1.000
_cell.length_b   1.000
_cell.length_c   1.000
_cell.angle_alpha   90.00
_cell.angle_beta   90.00
_cell.angle_gamma   90.00
#
_symmetry.space_group_name_H-M   'P 1'
#
loop_
_entity.id
_entity.type
_entity.pdbx_description
1 polymer ?
#
loop_
_entity_poly.entity_id
_entity_poly.type
_entity_poly.pdbx_seq_one_letter_code
_entity_poly.pdbx_strand_id
1 'polypeptide(L)'
;MKNGQRLERWFNKGFSIIEFLLVLTAFVIFLGAAFIGYRTLKANGNETQIANRFKLFATGLKNYAHDFYNAYPYVKCASPNDWTTGTAPTNNVASCAALEQYIGSFVEIGPTASNIWTYTAYTGPVGAGTPATANNGANSNVSVTQGYYTFTTAPIDNAYVQSILNQANAYGLNCATVPASGVTGSSVISCTSQPVLVSGSNTVNYF
;
A
#
# COMPACT_ATOMS: atom_id res chain seq x y z
N MET A 1 47.67 -9.35 75.32
CA MET A 1 46.31 -9.94 75.39
C MET A 1 45.36 -8.83 75.86
N LYS A 2 44.29 -8.39 75.20
CA LYS A 2 43.47 -8.90 74.09
C LYS A 2 43.03 -7.72 73.21
N ASN A 3 43.00 -7.97 71.90
CA ASN A 3 42.37 -7.13 70.88
C ASN A 3 40.87 -6.96 71.15
N GLY A 4 40.39 -5.72 71.23
CA GLY A 4 38.96 -5.39 71.15
C GLY A 4 38.66 -4.87 69.74
N GLN A 5 38.40 -5.77 68.80
CA GLN A 5 38.03 -5.40 67.44
C GLN A 5 36.67 -4.69 67.42
N ARG A 6 36.69 -3.52 66.78
CA ARG A 6 35.57 -2.69 66.34
C ARG A 6 34.68 -3.52 65.40
N LEU A 7 33.47 -3.84 65.84
CA LEU A 7 32.43 -4.43 65.00
C LEU A 7 31.75 -3.29 64.22
N GLU A 8 32.21 -3.03 63.00
CA GLU A 8 31.41 -2.29 62.03
C GLU A 8 30.19 -3.14 61.67
N ARG A 9 29.02 -2.67 62.13
CA ARG A 9 27.74 -3.27 61.81
C ARG A 9 27.39 -2.89 60.37
N TRP A 10 27.81 -3.72 59.42
CA TRP A 10 27.29 -3.69 58.05
C TRP A 10 25.78 -3.94 58.10
N PHE A 11 25.00 -2.86 58.02
CA PHE A 11 23.59 -2.97 57.66
C PHE A 11 23.53 -3.38 56.18
N ASN A 12 23.57 -4.68 55.92
CA ASN A 12 22.85 -5.22 54.77
C ASN A 12 21.38 -4.91 55.04
N LYS A 13 20.87 -3.79 54.54
CA LYS A 13 19.43 -3.58 54.38
C LYS A 13 18.98 -4.63 53.37
N GLY A 14 18.60 -5.81 53.89
CA GLY A 14 17.98 -6.85 53.08
C GLY A 14 16.78 -6.23 52.39
N PHE A 15 16.75 -6.34 51.06
CA PHE A 15 15.66 -5.84 50.25
C PHE A 15 14.36 -6.47 50.75
N SER A 16 13.44 -5.62 51.25
CA SER A 16 12.20 -6.10 51.84
C SER A 16 11.28 -6.66 50.75
N ILE A 17 10.54 -7.73 51.04
CA ILE A 17 9.53 -8.30 50.13
C ILE A 17 8.53 -7.23 49.66
N ILE A 18 8.21 -6.27 50.54
CA ILE A 18 7.31 -5.15 50.24
C ILE A 18 7.95 -4.21 49.21
N GLU A 19 9.26 -3.95 49.32
CA GLU A 19 10.00 -3.10 48.37
C GLU A 19 10.09 -3.77 47.00
N PHE A 20 10.29 -5.09 46.96
CA PHE A 20 10.20 -5.87 45.72
C PHE A 20 8.83 -5.79 45.06
N LEU A 21 7.78 -5.98 45.86
CA LEU A 21 6.40 -5.94 45.38
C LEU A 21 6.05 -4.55 44.84
N LEU A 22 6.47 -3.49 45.53
CA LEU A 22 6.25 -2.11 45.07
C LEU A 22 6.96 -1.83 43.74
N VAL A 23 8.22 -2.25 43.58
CA VAL A 23 8.96 -2.11 42.33
C VAL A 23 8.30 -2.91 41.21
N LEU A 24 7.86 -4.14 41.49
CA LEU A 24 7.22 -4.99 40.51
C LEU A 24 5.85 -4.43 40.08
N THR A 25 5.03 -3.95 41.01
CA THR A 25 3.75 -3.30 40.68
C THR A 25 3.96 -2.04 39.86
N ALA A 26 4.92 -1.19 40.23
CA ALA A 26 5.25 0.01 39.45
C ALA A 26 5.68 -0.37 38.03
N PHE A 27 6.55 -1.37 37.89
CA PHE A 27 7.04 -1.84 36.59
C PHE A 27 5.89 -2.36 35.70
N VAL A 28 4.96 -3.15 36.25
CA VAL A 28 3.80 -3.66 35.50
C VAL A 28 2.88 -2.53 35.04
N ILE A 29 2.64 -1.52 35.88
CA ILE A 29 1.83 -0.35 35.50
C ILE A 29 2.50 0.44 34.37
N PHE A 30 3.81 0.69 34.46
CA PHE A 30 4.56 1.38 33.41
C PHE A 30 4.58 0.61 32.10
N LEU A 31 4.77 -0.71 32.14
CA LEU A 31 4.70 -1.55 30.94
C LEU A 31 3.32 -1.54 30.30
N GLY A 32 2.24 -1.57 31.09
CA GLY A 32 0.87 -1.49 30.59
C GLY A 32 0.61 -0.20 29.81
N ALA A 33 0.99 0.95 30.37
CA ALA A 33 0.84 2.25 29.71
C ALA A 33 1.73 2.38 28.45
N ALA A 34 2.99 1.94 28.53
CA ALA A 34 3.92 1.97 27.40
C ALA A 34 3.43 1.09 26.23
N PHE A 35 2.84 -0.06 26.53
CA PHE A 35 2.29 -0.97 25.53
C PHE A 35 1.09 -0.38 24.78
N ILE A 36 0.21 0.33 25.49
CA ILE A 36 -0.92 1.04 24.87
C ILE A 36 -0.39 2.15 23.96
N GLY A 37 0.53 2.99 24.45
CA GLY A 37 1.13 4.08 23.67
C GLY A 37 1.84 3.57 22.40
N TYR A 38 2.62 2.50 22.52
CA TYR A 38 3.29 1.87 21.38
C TYR A 38 2.31 1.35 20.32
N ARG A 39 1.22 0.70 20.73
CA ARG A 39 0.19 0.21 19.79
C ARG A 39 -0.47 1.36 19.03
N THR A 40 -0.80 2.45 19.70
CA THR A 40 -1.38 3.64 19.06
C THR A 40 -0.41 4.27 18.05
N LEU A 41 0.87 4.45 18.42
CA LEU A 41 1.88 5.01 17.51
C LEU A 41 2.08 4.12 16.28
N LYS A 42 2.14 2.79 16.47
CA LYS A 42 2.27 1.84 15.37
C LYS A 42 1.04 1.85 14.45
N ALA A 43 -0.16 1.95 15.01
CA ALA A 43 -1.40 2.04 14.24
C ALA A 43 -1.44 3.31 13.37
N ASN A 44 -1.13 4.47 13.96
CA ASN A 44 -1.10 5.75 13.23
C ASN A 44 -0.01 5.76 12.13
N GLY A 45 1.15 5.15 12.41
CA GLY A 45 2.22 5.00 11.42
C GLY A 45 1.80 4.12 10.23
N ASN A 46 1.13 3.00 10.49
CA ASN A 46 0.63 2.10 9.46
C ASN A 46 -0.45 2.78 8.59
N GLU A 47 -1.41 3.47 9.22
CA GLU A 47 -2.44 4.23 8.52
C GLU A 47 -1.82 5.26 7.56
N THR A 48 -0.90 6.08 8.08
CA THR A 48 -0.20 7.11 7.31
C THR A 48 0.58 6.51 6.14
N GLN A 49 1.23 5.36 6.36
CA GLN A 49 1.97 4.68 5.30
C GLN A 49 1.06 4.21 4.16
N ILE A 50 -0.09 3.60 4.48
CA ILE A 50 -1.05 3.11 3.48
C ILE A 50 -1.69 4.29 2.73
N ALA A 51 -2.04 5.37 3.45
CA ALA A 51 -2.52 6.61 2.87
C ALA A 51 -1.54 7.21 1.85
N ASN A 52 -0.25 7.27 2.22
CA ASN A 52 0.79 7.77 1.34
C ASN A 52 0.97 6.89 0.10
N ARG A 53 0.90 5.55 0.23
CA ARG A 53 0.94 4.63 -0.91
C ARG A 53 -0.23 4.84 -1.86
N PHE A 54 -1.45 4.96 -1.33
CA PHE A 54 -2.63 5.25 -2.15
C PHE A 54 -2.48 6.58 -2.90
N LYS A 55 -2.03 7.63 -2.21
CA LYS A 55 -1.74 8.93 -2.81
C LYS A 55 -0.69 8.82 -3.92
N LEU A 56 0.42 8.12 -3.67
CA LEU A 56 1.48 7.90 -4.67
C LEU A 56 0.93 7.16 -5.89
N PHE A 57 0.09 6.15 -5.69
CA PHE A 57 -0.56 5.44 -6.79
C PHE A 57 -1.42 6.38 -7.66
N ALA A 58 -2.34 7.11 -7.02
CA ALA A 58 -3.26 8.00 -7.71
C ALA A 58 -2.55 9.18 -8.41
N THR A 59 -1.53 9.75 -7.78
CA THR A 59 -0.75 10.85 -8.36
C THR A 59 0.23 10.37 -9.43
N GLY A 60 0.87 9.22 -9.23
CA GLY A 60 1.74 8.58 -10.22
C GLY A 60 0.98 8.22 -11.50
N LEU A 61 -0.26 7.72 -11.39
CA LEU A 61 -1.12 7.50 -12.55
C LEU A 61 -1.40 8.79 -13.33
N LYS A 62 -1.63 9.92 -12.65
CA LYS A 62 -1.83 11.22 -13.29
C LYS A 62 -0.55 11.72 -13.97
N ASN A 63 0.59 11.55 -13.34
CA ASN A 63 1.90 11.92 -13.90
C ASN A 63 2.22 11.08 -15.15
N TYR A 64 1.96 9.77 -15.10
CA TYR A 64 2.05 8.92 -16.28
C TYR A 64 1.16 9.47 -17.40
N ALA A 65 -0.13 9.68 -17.13
CA ALA A 65 -1.05 10.16 -18.17
C ALA A 65 -0.60 11.51 -18.76
N HIS A 66 -0.10 12.43 -17.93
CA HIS A 66 0.45 13.70 -18.37
C HIS A 66 1.60 13.51 -19.38
N ASP A 67 2.52 12.60 -19.11
CA ASP A 67 3.70 12.36 -19.95
C ASP A 67 3.35 11.57 -21.24
N PHE A 68 2.18 10.90 -21.27
CA PHE A 68 1.69 10.11 -22.39
C PHE A 68 0.38 10.66 -22.98
N TYR A 69 0.35 11.95 -23.35
CA TYR A 69 -0.75 12.60 -24.10
C TYR A 69 -2.14 12.48 -23.43
N ASN A 70 -2.20 12.58 -22.11
CA ASN A 70 -3.40 12.37 -21.29
C ASN A 70 -4.01 10.96 -21.42
N ALA A 71 -3.22 9.97 -21.84
CA ALA A 71 -3.63 8.59 -21.93
C ALA A 71 -3.00 7.72 -20.83
N TYR A 72 -3.84 6.94 -20.17
CA TYR A 72 -3.42 5.97 -19.16
C TYR A 72 -2.95 4.67 -19.83
N PRO A 73 -2.06 3.88 -19.19
CA PRO A 73 -1.47 2.73 -19.85
C PRO A 73 -2.51 1.62 -20.02
N TYR A 74 -2.68 1.11 -21.25
CA TYR A 74 -3.52 -0.04 -21.54
C TYR A 74 -2.78 -1.35 -21.22
N VAL A 75 -2.69 -1.69 -19.94
CA VAL A 75 -2.05 -2.90 -19.42
C VAL A 75 -2.82 -3.52 -18.26
N LYS A 76 -2.48 -4.76 -17.94
CA LYS A 76 -2.89 -5.47 -16.74
C LYS A 76 -1.67 -5.85 -15.91
N CYS A 77 -1.63 -5.37 -14.68
CA CYS A 77 -0.59 -5.63 -13.70
C CYS A 77 -1.23 -6.33 -12.49
N ALA A 78 -0.97 -7.62 -12.32
CA ALA A 78 -1.67 -8.44 -11.32
C ALA A 78 -0.73 -9.29 -10.45
N SER A 79 0.54 -9.40 -10.83
CA SER A 79 1.56 -10.16 -10.11
C SER A 79 2.85 -9.34 -9.93
N PRO A 80 3.72 -9.70 -8.97
CA PRO A 80 5.01 -9.00 -8.79
C PRO A 80 5.89 -9.04 -10.04
N ASN A 81 5.82 -10.12 -10.82
CA ASN A 81 6.57 -10.26 -12.06
C ASN A 81 6.06 -9.30 -13.15
N ASP A 82 4.77 -8.96 -13.14
CA ASP A 82 4.22 -7.99 -14.10
C ASP A 82 4.88 -6.63 -13.88
N TRP A 83 4.96 -6.19 -12.63
CA TRP A 83 5.59 -4.92 -12.25
C TRP A 83 7.07 -4.89 -12.60
N THR A 84 7.86 -5.88 -12.17
CA THR A 84 9.32 -5.92 -12.41
C THR A 84 9.74 -6.19 -13.86
N THR A 85 9.05 -7.10 -14.57
CA THR A 85 9.52 -7.64 -15.86
C THR A 85 8.59 -7.37 -17.03
N GLY A 86 7.43 -6.75 -16.79
CA GLY A 86 6.49 -6.34 -17.83
C GLY A 86 7.01 -5.11 -18.59
N THR A 87 8.14 -5.23 -19.28
CA THR A 87 8.73 -4.18 -20.13
C THR A 87 8.08 -4.17 -21.51
N ALA A 88 7.73 -2.98 -22.02
CA ALA A 88 7.12 -2.82 -23.34
C ALA A 88 8.09 -3.15 -24.48
N PRO A 89 7.61 -3.77 -25.59
CA PRO A 89 8.30 -3.79 -26.87
C PRO A 89 8.58 -2.39 -27.43
N THR A 90 9.50 -2.27 -28.38
CA THR A 90 10.13 -1.02 -28.87
C THR A 90 9.15 0.09 -29.34
N ASN A 91 7.90 -0.24 -29.67
CA ASN A 91 6.86 0.70 -30.12
C ASN A 91 5.72 0.93 -29.10
N ASN A 92 5.75 0.21 -28.00
CA ASN A 92 4.76 0.31 -26.94
C ASN A 92 5.28 1.19 -25.80
N VAL A 93 4.37 1.92 -25.18
CA VAL A 93 4.67 2.72 -23.98
C VAL A 93 3.99 2.20 -22.73
N ALA A 94 2.91 1.45 -22.93
CA ALA A 94 2.17 0.87 -21.84
C ALA A 94 2.88 -0.39 -21.37
N SER A 95 3.40 -0.32 -20.15
CA SER A 95 4.06 -1.46 -19.52
C SER A 95 3.94 -1.32 -18.02
N CYS A 96 3.76 -2.42 -17.31
CA CYS A 96 3.65 -2.43 -15.86
C CYS A 96 4.94 -1.91 -15.22
N ALA A 97 6.11 -2.25 -15.77
CA ALA A 97 7.40 -1.74 -15.33
C ALA A 97 7.53 -0.22 -15.52
N ALA A 98 7.06 0.32 -16.65
CA ALA A 98 7.04 1.77 -16.85
C ALA A 98 6.09 2.45 -15.86
N LEU A 99 4.89 1.91 -15.65
CA LEU A 99 3.94 2.45 -14.67
C LEU A 99 4.50 2.42 -13.24
N GLU A 100 5.18 1.33 -12.87
CA GLU A 100 5.82 1.17 -11.56
C GLU A 100 6.79 2.33 -11.24
N GLN A 101 7.53 2.84 -12.24
CA GLN A 101 8.45 3.97 -12.03
C GLN A 101 7.73 5.25 -11.60
N TYR A 102 6.44 5.43 -11.93
CA TYR A 102 5.65 6.59 -11.53
C TYR A 102 4.96 6.40 -10.17
N ILE A 103 4.51 5.18 -9.87
CA ILE A 103 3.71 4.90 -8.67
C ILE A 103 4.56 4.37 -7.50
N GLY A 104 5.69 3.72 -7.77
CA GLY A 104 6.62 3.14 -6.80
C GLY A 104 6.45 1.63 -6.58
N SER A 105 7.53 0.96 -6.15
CA SER A 105 7.64 -0.51 -6.01
C SER A 105 6.85 -1.14 -4.88
N PHE A 106 6.14 -0.34 -4.06
CA PHE A 106 5.27 -0.90 -3.01
C PHE A 106 4.15 -1.77 -3.60
N VAL A 107 3.85 -1.62 -4.89
CA VAL A 107 2.81 -2.38 -5.59
C VAL A 107 3.12 -3.86 -5.69
N GLU A 108 4.38 -4.25 -5.56
CA GLU A 108 4.86 -5.62 -5.58
C GLU A 108 4.69 -6.33 -4.22
N ILE A 109 4.47 -5.56 -3.16
CA ILE A 109 4.50 -6.03 -1.79
C ILE A 109 3.06 -6.25 -1.30
N GLY A 110 2.79 -7.48 -0.87
CA GLY A 110 1.53 -7.87 -0.24
C GLY A 110 1.70 -9.10 0.65
N PRO A 111 0.67 -9.50 1.41
CA PRO A 111 0.71 -10.70 2.25
C PRO A 111 1.05 -11.98 1.46
N THR A 112 0.67 -12.02 0.18
CA THR A 112 1.02 -13.07 -0.77
C THR A 112 1.24 -12.42 -2.14
N ALA A 113 1.83 -13.15 -3.09
CA ALA A 113 1.99 -12.70 -4.48
C ALA A 113 0.65 -12.42 -5.20
N SER A 114 -0.46 -12.95 -4.70
CA SER A 114 -1.82 -12.72 -5.24
C SER A 114 -2.59 -11.63 -4.48
N ASN A 115 -2.06 -11.14 -3.36
CA ASN A 115 -2.66 -10.13 -2.51
C ASN A 115 -1.84 -8.82 -2.55
N ILE A 116 -1.45 -8.40 -3.74
CA ILE A 116 -0.68 -7.18 -3.99
C ILE A 116 -1.56 -6.07 -4.59
N TRP A 117 -0.98 -4.92 -4.90
CA TRP A 117 -1.69 -3.90 -5.66
C TRP A 117 -1.81 -4.34 -7.12
N THR A 118 -2.99 -4.13 -7.69
CA THR A 118 -3.28 -4.50 -9.07
C THR A 118 -3.82 -3.31 -9.84
N TYR A 119 -3.56 -3.30 -11.15
CA TYR A 119 -4.05 -2.31 -12.09
C TYR A 119 -4.56 -3.02 -13.33
N THR A 120 -5.69 -2.58 -13.88
CA THR A 120 -6.19 -3.08 -15.15
C THR A 120 -6.86 -1.93 -15.90
N ALA A 121 -6.41 -1.69 -17.12
CA ALA A 121 -7.09 -0.80 -18.05
C ALA A 121 -8.11 -1.54 -18.91
N TYR A 122 -9.12 -0.82 -19.38
CA TYR A 122 -10.21 -1.32 -20.19
C TYR A 122 -10.47 -0.37 -21.36
N THR A 123 -10.91 -0.91 -22.49
CA THR A 123 -11.47 -0.13 -23.62
C THR A 123 -12.99 -0.25 -23.62
N GLY A 124 -13.68 0.82 -24.02
CA GLY A 124 -15.16 0.87 -24.03
C GLY A 124 -15.79 1.41 -22.75
N PRO A 125 -17.11 1.23 -22.56
CA PRO A 125 -17.86 1.87 -21.48
C PRO A 125 -17.58 1.25 -20.11
N VAL A 126 -17.63 2.07 -19.06
CA VAL A 126 -17.44 1.65 -17.67
C VAL A 126 -18.41 0.53 -17.30
N GLY A 127 -17.88 -0.57 -16.78
CA GLY A 127 -18.65 -1.74 -16.34
C GLY A 127 -18.89 -2.82 -17.41
N ALA A 128 -18.65 -2.51 -18.69
CA ALA A 128 -18.78 -3.46 -19.80
C ALA A 128 -17.61 -3.41 -20.79
N GLY A 129 -16.48 -2.80 -20.38
CA GLY A 129 -15.30 -2.66 -21.22
C GLY A 129 -14.49 -3.94 -21.37
N THR A 130 -13.67 -3.99 -22.42
CA THR A 130 -12.73 -5.11 -22.64
C THR A 130 -11.43 -4.85 -21.87
N PRO A 131 -11.02 -5.74 -20.96
CA PRO A 131 -9.79 -5.55 -20.19
C PRO A 131 -8.55 -5.75 -21.05
N ALA A 132 -7.49 -5.03 -20.70
CA ALA A 132 -6.14 -5.38 -21.11
C ALA A 132 -5.78 -6.78 -20.59
N THR A 133 -5.09 -7.55 -21.41
CA THR A 133 -4.70 -8.93 -21.09
C THR A 133 -3.19 -9.10 -20.97
N ALA A 134 -2.43 -8.07 -21.32
CA ALA A 134 -0.97 -8.08 -21.31
C ALA A 134 -0.42 -7.05 -20.32
N ASN A 135 0.74 -7.36 -19.75
CA ASN A 135 1.48 -6.49 -18.83
C ASN A 135 2.49 -5.56 -19.54
N ASN A 136 2.71 -5.75 -20.83
CA ASN A 136 3.74 -5.08 -21.63
C ASN A 136 3.18 -4.36 -22.88
N GLY A 137 1.86 -4.18 -22.95
CA GLY A 137 1.18 -3.57 -24.09
C GLY A 137 1.31 -4.36 -25.41
N ALA A 138 1.98 -5.53 -25.42
CA ALA A 138 2.37 -6.25 -26.63
C ALA A 138 1.18 -6.78 -27.47
N ASN A 139 0.03 -6.99 -26.84
CA ASN A 139 -1.18 -7.45 -27.51
C ASN A 139 -2.12 -6.29 -27.91
N SER A 140 -1.69 -5.05 -27.75
CA SER A 140 -2.51 -3.88 -27.95
C SER A 140 -1.84 -2.92 -28.93
N ASN A 141 -2.11 -3.12 -30.23
CA ASN A 141 -2.16 -2.01 -31.19
C ASN A 141 -3.33 -1.05 -30.86
N VAL A 142 -3.56 -0.81 -29.57
CA VAL A 142 -4.58 0.09 -29.04
C VAL A 142 -3.90 1.45 -29.04
N SER A 143 -4.16 2.21 -30.10
CA SER A 143 -3.95 3.65 -30.09
C SER A 143 -4.77 4.29 -28.98
N VAL A 144 -4.50 5.57 -28.72
CA VAL A 144 -5.30 6.40 -27.82
C VAL A 144 -6.80 6.21 -28.09
N THR A 145 -7.50 5.61 -27.15
CA THR A 145 -8.91 5.21 -27.27
C THR A 145 -9.66 5.48 -25.97
N GLN A 146 -10.96 5.73 -26.05
CA GLN A 146 -11.79 5.90 -24.88
C GLN A 146 -11.90 4.58 -24.09
N GLY A 147 -11.68 4.67 -22.78
CA GLY A 147 -11.71 3.55 -21.87
C GLY A 147 -11.85 4.00 -20.41
N TYR A 148 -11.38 3.16 -19.50
CA TYR A 148 -11.28 3.42 -18.08
C TYR A 148 -10.23 2.51 -17.46
N TYR A 149 -9.85 2.75 -16.22
CA TYR A 149 -9.01 1.82 -15.47
C TYR A 149 -9.62 1.49 -14.12
N THR A 150 -9.22 0.34 -13.60
CA THR A 150 -9.41 -0.03 -12.22
C THR A 150 -8.06 -0.29 -11.57
N PHE A 151 -7.97 0.01 -10.28
CA PHE A 151 -6.88 -0.50 -9.46
C PHE A 151 -7.43 -1.00 -8.14
N THR A 152 -6.78 -2.01 -7.59
CA THR A 152 -7.16 -2.59 -6.30
C THR A 152 -5.96 -2.62 -5.40
N THR A 153 -6.13 -2.18 -4.16
CA THR A 153 -5.06 -2.18 -3.16
C THR A 153 -4.71 -3.61 -2.73
N ALA A 154 -3.50 -3.80 -2.20
CA ALA A 154 -3.24 -4.94 -1.31
C ALA A 154 -4.23 -4.91 -0.10
N PRO A 155 -4.42 -6.02 0.63
CA PRO A 155 -5.26 -6.04 1.84
C PRO A 155 -4.87 -4.95 2.84
N ILE A 156 -5.86 -4.18 3.27
CA ILE A 156 -5.77 -3.10 4.26
C ILE A 156 -6.58 -3.53 5.47
N ASP A 157 -6.01 -3.34 6.67
CA ASP A 157 -6.73 -3.57 7.92
C ASP A 157 -8.02 -2.73 7.95
N ASN A 158 -9.15 -3.36 8.31
CA ASN A 158 -10.46 -2.72 8.33
C ASN A 158 -10.51 -1.44 9.17
N ALA A 159 -9.62 -1.29 10.16
CA ALA A 159 -9.50 -0.07 10.97
C ALA A 159 -9.15 1.18 10.14
N TYR A 160 -8.45 1.03 9.01
CA TYR A 160 -7.95 2.16 8.20
C TYR A 160 -8.73 2.38 6.91
N VAL A 161 -9.58 1.44 6.50
CA VAL A 161 -10.26 1.46 5.20
C VAL A 161 -11.02 2.77 4.96
N GLN A 162 -11.74 3.26 5.96
CA GLN A 162 -12.54 4.48 5.82
C GLN A 162 -11.68 5.73 5.59
N SER A 163 -10.52 5.85 6.24
CA SER A 163 -9.65 7.01 6.05
C SER A 163 -9.00 7.02 4.68
N ILE A 164 -8.74 5.84 4.10
CA ILE A 164 -8.28 5.71 2.71
C ILE A 164 -9.41 6.04 1.72
N LEU A 165 -10.64 5.57 1.95
CA LEU A 165 -11.79 5.91 1.11
C LEU A 165 -12.07 7.42 1.05
N ASN A 166 -11.95 8.11 2.17
CA ASN A 166 -12.12 9.56 2.22
C ASN A 166 -11.09 10.29 1.34
N GLN A 167 -9.85 9.78 1.29
CA GLN A 167 -8.82 10.30 0.39
C GLN A 167 -9.13 9.97 -1.07
N ALA A 168 -9.66 8.78 -1.35
CA ALA A 168 -10.00 8.38 -2.71
C ALA A 168 -11.04 9.30 -3.37
N ASN A 169 -12.04 9.74 -2.61
CA ASN A 169 -13.03 10.72 -3.08
C ASN A 169 -12.39 12.04 -3.52
N ALA A 170 -11.31 12.49 -2.88
CA ALA A 170 -10.59 13.71 -3.27
C ALA A 170 -9.89 13.58 -4.64
N TYR A 171 -9.65 12.37 -5.13
CA TYR A 171 -9.05 12.12 -6.44
C TYR A 171 -10.08 11.87 -7.56
N GLY A 172 -11.38 11.94 -7.25
CA GLY A 172 -12.45 11.72 -8.23
C GLY A 172 -12.60 10.25 -8.65
N LEU A 173 -12.13 9.32 -7.82
CA LEU A 173 -12.21 7.88 -8.06
C LEU A 173 -13.48 7.32 -7.41
N ASN A 174 -14.17 6.42 -8.11
CA ASN A 174 -15.28 5.69 -7.53
C ASN A 174 -14.76 4.38 -6.92
N CYS A 175 -14.64 4.33 -5.60
CA CYS A 175 -14.04 3.20 -4.90
C CYS A 175 -15.05 2.41 -4.08
N ALA A 176 -14.90 1.08 -4.11
CA ALA A 176 -15.66 0.14 -3.33
C ALA A 176 -14.73 -0.71 -2.46
N THR A 177 -15.24 -1.15 -1.32
CA THR A 177 -14.54 -2.04 -0.39
C THR A 177 -15.09 -3.44 -0.49
N VAL A 178 -14.20 -4.43 -0.56
CA VAL A 178 -14.57 -5.85 -0.53
C VAL A 178 -13.70 -6.54 0.52
N PRO A 179 -14.24 -7.47 1.32
CA PRO A 179 -13.42 -8.28 2.22
C PRO A 179 -12.26 -8.94 1.48
N ALA A 180 -11.05 -8.88 2.05
CA ALA A 180 -9.88 -9.48 1.43
C ALA A 180 -9.98 -11.01 1.52
N SER A 181 -9.99 -11.69 0.36
CA SER A 181 -10.02 -13.15 0.33
C SER A 181 -8.76 -13.73 0.99
N GLY A 182 -8.95 -14.66 1.93
CA GLY A 182 -7.86 -15.33 2.63
C GLY A 182 -7.15 -14.51 3.71
N VAL A 183 -7.61 -13.27 4.00
CA VAL A 183 -7.00 -12.40 5.02
C VAL A 183 -8.06 -11.86 5.97
N THR A 184 -8.13 -12.45 7.17
CA THR A 184 -9.10 -12.05 8.21
C THR A 184 -8.86 -10.63 8.71
N GLY A 185 -9.93 -9.86 8.91
CA GLY A 185 -9.86 -8.50 9.46
C GLY A 185 -9.34 -7.45 8.49
N SER A 186 -9.18 -7.80 7.21
CA SER A 186 -8.72 -6.89 6.17
C SER A 186 -9.71 -6.80 5.01
N SER A 187 -9.69 -5.68 4.31
CA SER A 187 -10.44 -5.42 3.08
C SER A 187 -9.51 -4.93 1.98
N VAL A 188 -9.92 -5.11 0.74
CA VAL A 188 -9.31 -4.44 -0.41
C VAL A 188 -10.18 -3.27 -0.84
N ILE A 189 -9.54 -2.20 -1.31
CA ILE A 189 -10.22 -1.05 -1.91
C ILE A 189 -10.01 -1.15 -3.41
N SER A 190 -11.10 -1.25 -4.16
CA SER A 190 -11.09 -1.28 -5.62
C SER A 190 -11.68 0.01 -6.16
N CYS A 191 -10.90 0.74 -6.93
CA CYS A 191 -11.25 2.05 -7.46
C CYS A 191 -11.39 1.98 -8.98
N THR A 192 -12.48 2.55 -9.49
CA THR A 192 -12.74 2.72 -10.93
C THR A 192 -12.65 4.19 -11.30
N SER A 193 -11.92 4.50 -12.37
CA SER A 193 -11.87 5.85 -12.91
C SER A 193 -13.18 6.23 -13.60
N GLN A 194 -13.43 7.53 -13.75
CA GLN A 194 -14.33 8.02 -14.79
C GLN A 194 -13.78 7.64 -16.18
N PRO A 195 -14.58 7.75 -17.26
CA PRO A 195 -14.07 7.53 -18.61
C PRO A 195 -12.84 8.39 -18.89
N VAL A 196 -11.74 7.76 -19.32
CA VAL A 196 -10.46 8.38 -19.67
C VAL A 196 -9.93 7.83 -20.99
N LEU A 197 -8.89 8.45 -21.54
CA LEU A 197 -8.15 7.87 -22.65
C LEU A 197 -7.19 6.81 -22.12
N VAL A 198 -7.09 5.69 -22.84
CA VAL A 198 -6.10 4.63 -22.60
C VAL A 198 -5.29 4.38 -23.87
N SER A 199 -4.02 4.04 -23.74
CA SER A 199 -3.16 3.72 -24.88
C SER A 199 -2.20 2.58 -24.57
N GLY A 200 -2.02 1.67 -25.53
CA GLY A 200 -1.00 0.61 -25.51
C GLY A 200 0.29 1.03 -26.23
N SER A 201 0.16 1.87 -27.25
CA SER A 201 1.25 2.30 -28.13
C SER A 201 1.46 3.81 -28.12
N ASN A 202 2.67 4.21 -28.52
CA ASN A 202 3.01 5.61 -28.77
C ASN A 202 2.74 6.02 -30.21
N THR A 203 2.09 5.17 -31.01
CA THR A 203 1.70 5.53 -32.39
C THR A 203 0.57 6.53 -32.32
N VAL A 204 0.91 7.76 -31.97
CA VAL A 204 0.21 8.91 -32.46
C VAL A 204 0.48 8.90 -33.96
N ASN A 205 -0.41 8.24 -34.70
CA ASN A 205 -0.55 8.50 -36.13
C ASN A 205 -1.03 9.95 -36.23
N TYR A 206 -0.10 10.91 -36.13
CA TYR A 206 -0.34 12.23 -36.66
C TYR A 206 -0.13 12.16 -38.16
N PHE A 207 -1.23 12.42 -38.87
CA PHE A 207 -1.27 12.94 -40.23
C PHE A 207 -0.37 14.16 -40.38
#